data_AF-A0A9X8WK59-F1
#
_entry.id   AF-A0A9X8WK59-F1
#
_cell.length_a   1.000
_cell.length_b   1.000
_cell.length_c   1.000
_cell.angle_alpha   90.00
_cell.angle_beta   90.00
_cell.angle_gamma   90.00
#
_symmetry.space_group_name_H-M   'P 1'
#
loop_
_entity.id
_entity.type
_entity.pdbx_description
1 polymer ?
#
loop_
_entity_poly.entity_id
_entity_poly.type
_entity_poly.pdbx_seq_one_letter_code
_entity_poly.pdbx_strand_id
1 'polypeptide(L)' 'MEALIEEYGRGYAMIRKAIEGLAEEELRFKHAPDKWSIHHILIHVTDAEVLSLHRLKKSLGRAGATSAFA' A
#
# COMPACT_ATOMS: atom_id res chain seq x y z
N MET A 1 -19.06 -0.25 -6.98
CA MET A 1 -18.26 -0.07 -5.74
C MET A 1 -17.65 -1.40 -5.32
N GLU A 2 -18.44 -2.45 -5.16
CA GLU A 2 -17.95 -3.81 -4.81
C GLU A 2 -16.84 -4.31 -5.73
N ALA A 3 -17.02 -4.23 -7.05
CA ALA A 3 -15.98 -4.62 -8.02
C ALA A 3 -14.64 -3.90 -7.83
N LEU A 4 -14.63 -2.64 -7.37
CA LEU A 4 -13.41 -1.88 -7.10
C LEU A 4 -12.72 -2.37 -5.81
N ILE A 5 -13.50 -2.73 -4.79
CA ILE A 5 -12.99 -3.30 -3.54
C ILE A 5 -12.40 -4.68 -3.80
N GLU A 6 -13.07 -5.50 -4.60
CA GLU A 6 -12.59 -6.81 -5.01
C GLU A 6 -11.29 -6.71 -5.83
N GLU A 7 -11.22 -5.79 -6.79
CA GLU A 7 -9.99 -5.52 -7.56
C GLU A 7 -8.84 -5.11 -6.65
N TYR A 8 -9.07 -4.13 -5.77
CA TYR A 8 -8.07 -3.69 -4.81
C TYR A 8 -7.61 -4.85 -3.91
N GLY A 9 -8.53 -5.70 -3.44
CA GLY A 9 -8.22 -6.86 -2.60
C GLY A 9 -7.33 -7.91 -3.29
N ARG A 10 -7.33 -8.00 -4.62
CA ARG A 10 -6.44 -8.89 -5.37
C ARG A 10 -4.98 -8.43 -5.40
N GLY A 11 -4.73 -7.13 -5.20
CA GLY A 11 -3.41 -6.53 -5.34
C GLY A 11 -2.34 -7.22 -4.49
N TYR A 12 -2.66 -7.59 -3.25
CA TYR A 12 -1.74 -8.32 -2.38
C TYR A 12 -1.26 -9.65 -3.00
N ALA A 13 -2.20 -10.49 -3.45
CA ALA A 13 -1.86 -11.79 -4.03
C ALA A 13 -1.08 -11.63 -5.34
N MET A 14 -1.44 -10.64 -6.17
CA MET A 14 -0.73 -10.35 -7.41
C MET A 14 0.73 -9.95 -7.16
N ILE A 15 0.97 -9.06 -6.20
CA ILE A 15 2.33 -8.62 -5.84
C ILE A 15 3.14 -9.80 -5.30
N ARG A 16 2.55 -10.62 -4.40
CA ARG A 16 3.23 -11.79 -3.84
C ARG A 16 3.64 -12.79 -4.90
N LYS A 17 2.77 -13.06 -5.87
CA LYS A 17 3.06 -13.93 -7.01
C LYS A 17 4.12 -13.33 -7.93
N ALA A 18 4.11 -12.02 -8.16
CA ALA A 18 5.05 -11.36 -9.05
C ALA A 18 6.50 -11.39 -8.55
N ILE A 19 6.70 -11.47 -7.23
CA ILE A 19 8.04 -11.54 -6.61
C ILE A 19 8.42 -12.96 -6.15
N GLU A 20 7.58 -13.95 -6.42
CA GLU A 20 7.82 -15.33 -6.02
C GLU A 20 9.06 -15.89 -6.74
N GLY A 21 9.97 -16.50 -5.98
CA GLY A 21 11.19 -17.11 -6.51
C GLY A 21 12.36 -16.16 -6.74
N LEU A 22 12.20 -14.85 -6.55
CA LEU A 22 13.30 -13.90 -6.63
C LEU A 22 14.22 -13.99 -5.40
N ALA A 23 15.52 -13.96 -5.63
CA ALA A 23 16.52 -13.82 -4.57
C ALA A 23 16.55 -12.38 -4.03
N GLU A 24 17.13 -12.19 -2.84
CA GLU A 24 17.20 -10.88 -2.18
C GLU A 24 18.01 -9.86 -3.01
N GLU A 25 19.07 -10.33 -3.68
CA GLU A 25 19.91 -9.52 -4.55
C GLU A 25 19.11 -9.02 -5.77
N GLU A 26 18.24 -9.86 -6.33
CA GLU A 26 17.37 -9.51 -7.45
C GLU A 26 16.30 -8.50 -7.03
N LEU A 27 15.72 -8.65 -5.83
CA LEU A 27 14.79 -7.67 -5.28
C LEU A 27 15.44 -6.30 -5.07
N ARG A 28 16.72 -6.27 -4.69
CA ARG A 28 17.48 -5.03 -4.44
C ARG A 28 18.16 -4.46 -5.69
N PHE A 29 18.21 -5.21 -6.79
CA PHE A 29 18.87 -4.79 -8.00
C PHE A 29 18.30 -3.48 -8.56
N LYS A 30 19.19 -2.54 -8.89
CA LYS A 30 18.87 -1.28 -9.56
C LYS A 30 19.47 -1.30 -10.96
N HIS A 31 18.62 -1.24 -11.98
CA HIS A 31 19.05 -1.22 -13.38
C HIS A 31 19.71 0.10 -13.80
N ALA A 32 19.46 1.20 -13.07
CA ALA A 32 20.17 2.48 -13.21
C ALA A 32 20.11 3.29 -11.90
N PRO A 33 21.02 4.26 -11.66
CA PRO A 33 21.07 5.04 -10.42
C PRO A 33 19.78 5.81 -10.10
N ASP A 34 19.10 6.31 -11.13
CA ASP A 34 17.86 7.11 -11.06
C ASP A 34 16.59 6.25 -10.95
N LYS A 35 16.73 4.92 -10.92
CA LYS A 35 15.59 3.99 -10.93
C LYS A 35 15.41 3.31 -9.58
N TRP A 36 14.18 2.86 -9.34
CA TRP A 36 13.83 2.06 -8.19
C TRP A 36 14.11 0.59 -8.44
N SER A 37 14.54 -0.11 -7.39
CA SER A 37 14.54 -1.58 -7.36
C SER A 37 13.13 -2.09 -7.03
N ILE A 38 12.90 -3.38 -7.21
CA ILE A 38 11.64 -4.03 -6.82
C ILE A 38 11.38 -3.78 -5.33
N HIS A 39 12.41 -3.90 -4.49
CA HIS A 39 12.32 -3.63 -3.05
C HIS A 39 11.85 -2.19 -2.73
N HIS A 40 12.37 -1.17 -3.44
CA HIS A 40 11.90 0.21 -3.26
C HIS A 40 10.43 0.36 -3.66
N ILE A 41 10.01 -0.28 -4.75
CA ILE A 41 8.61 -0.25 -5.20
C ILE A 41 7.71 -0.86 -4.13
N LEU A 42 8.08 -2.01 -3.55
CA LEU A 42 7.31 -2.65 -2.47
C LEU A 42 7.18 -1.75 -1.23
N ILE A 43 8.24 -1.06 -0.85
CA ILE A 43 8.21 -0.08 0.25
C ILE A 43 7.23 1.05 -0.08
N HIS A 44 7.33 1.66 -1.26
CA HIS A 44 6.44 2.77 -1.64
C HIS A 44 4.96 2.37 -1.70
N VAL A 45 4.65 1.17 -2.19
CA VAL A 45 3.29 0.64 -2.15
C VAL A 45 2.83 0.48 -0.70
N THR A 46 3.66 -0.14 0.16
CA THR A 46 3.33 -0.33 1.58
C THR A 46 3.08 1.00 2.30
N ASP A 47 3.94 2.00 2.07
CA ASP A 47 3.78 3.34 2.65
C ASP A 47 2.49 4.02 2.19
N ALA A 48 2.16 3.90 0.91
CA ALA A 48 0.91 4.44 0.35
C ALA A 48 -0.32 3.81 1.03
N GLU A 49 -0.30 2.50 1.29
CA GLU A 49 -1.39 1.80 1.98
C GLU A 49 -1.54 2.25 3.44
N VAL A 50 -0.43 2.31 4.18
CA VAL A 50 -0.42 2.78 5.57
C VAL A 50 -0.96 4.21 5.68
N LEU A 51 -0.51 5.10 4.79
CA LEU A 51 -0.96 6.49 4.77
C LEU A 51 -2.44 6.61 4.39
N SER A 52 -2.91 5.81 3.43
CA SER A 52 -4.32 5.81 3.01
C SER A 52 -5.24 5.34 4.14
N LEU A 53 -4.87 4.26 4.82
CA LEU A 53 -5.59 3.76 6.00
C LEU A 53 -5.59 4.78 7.14
N HIS A 54 -4.46 5.45 7.41
CA HIS A 54 -4.39 6.48 8.43
C HIS A 54 -5.33 7.66 8.11
N ARG A 55 -5.34 8.13 6.86
CA ARG A 55 -6.23 9.21 6.40
C ARG A 55 -7.70 8.82 6.47
N LEU A 56 -8.04 7.59 6.10
CA LEU A 56 -9.39 7.05 6.17
C LEU A 56 -9.87 6.93 7.63
N LYS A 57 -9.04 6.44 8.54
CA LYS A 57 -9.36 6.43 9.98
C LYS A 57 -9.60 7.84 10.50
N LYS A 58 -8.77 8.81 10.08
CA LYS A 58 -8.93 10.22 10.47
C LYS A 58 -10.21 10.84 9.91
N SER A 59 -10.59 10.53 8.67
CA SER A 59 -11.83 11.05 8.07
C SER A 59 -13.07 10.48 8.75
N LEU A 60 -13.07 9.17 9.06
CA LEU A 60 -14.15 8.52 9.79
C LEU A 60 -14.24 8.97 11.27
N GLY A 61 -13.09 9.11 11.94
CA GLY A 61 -13.03 9.56 13.34
C GLY A 61 -13.48 11.02 13.55
N ARG A 62 -13.48 11.85 12.50
CA ARG A 62 -13.98 13.23 12.55
C ARG A 62 -15.51 13.32 12.39
N ALA A 63 -16.18 12.23 12.03
CA ALA A 63 -17.64 12.17 11.91
C ALA A 63 -18.39 11.87 13.23
N GLY A 64 -17.68 11.66 14.35
CA GLY A 64 -18.27 11.31 15.65
C GLY A 64 -17.94 12.25 16.83
N ALA A 65 -17.17 13.31 16.61
CA ALA A 65 -16.73 14.21 17.69
C ALA A 65 -17.25 15.65 17.46
N THR A 66 -18.56 15.81 17.28
CA THR A 66 -19.19 17.15 17.34
C THR A 66 -20.63 17.03 17.85
N SER A 67 -20.77 16.80 19.16
CA SER A 67 -21.83 17.33 20.06
C SER A 67 -22.16 16.32 21.17
N ALA A 68 -21.53 16.47 22.34
CA ALA A 68 -22.08 16.02 23.62
C ALA A 68 -21.18 16.46 24.78
N PHE A 69 -20.90 17.76 24.88
CA PHE A 69 -20.52 18.42 26.13
C PHE A 69 -21.02 19.87 26.06
N ALA A 70 -22.32 20.02 26.24
CA ALA A 70 -23.01 21.24 26.64
C ALA A 70 -24.13 20.83 27.60
#